data_AF-A0AAW1L2D8-F1
#
_entry.id   AF-A0AAW1L2D8-F1
#
_cell.length_a   1.000
_cell.length_b   1.000
_cell.length_c   1.000
_cell.angle_alpha   90.00
_cell.angle_beta   90.00
_cell.angle_gamma   90.00
#
_symmetry.space_group_name_H-M   'P 1'
#
loop_
_entity.id
_entity.type
_entity.pdbx_description
1 polymer ?
#
loop_
_entity_poly.entity_id
_entity_poly.type
_entity_poly.pdbx_seq_one_letter_code
_entity_poly.pdbx_strand_id
1 'polypeptide(L)'
;MQDVRSYRHRSVHHLLRAKLKIRVTENVKRKGVQRVWNLHQIKRNEKKKKYKENRKVRIEGNGKRDTIEKEWTSLRNTIIEAADVVIGRKERETQKDWFDQECNLAIENKDTEKEEKRKTGRKYDG
;
A
#
# COMPACT_ATOMS: atom_id res chain seq x y z
N MET A 1 16.81 11.49 40.62
CA MET A 1 17.23 10.29 39.87
C MET A 1 16.04 9.77 39.10
N GLN A 2 16.07 9.82 37.75
CA GLN A 2 14.98 9.30 36.92
C GLN A 2 15.16 7.79 36.69
N ASP A 3 14.11 7.02 36.99
CA ASP A 3 14.12 5.56 36.99
C ASP A 3 14.33 4.96 35.59
N VAL A 4 15.37 4.12 35.48
CA VAL A 4 15.80 3.38 34.28
C VAL A 4 14.69 2.44 33.76
N ARG A 5 13.77 2.01 34.63
CA ARG A 5 12.61 1.19 34.23
C ARG A 5 11.66 1.92 33.29
N SER A 6 11.54 3.24 33.38
CA SER A 6 10.68 4.01 32.48
C SER A 6 11.19 4.02 31.03
N TYR A 7 12.51 3.90 30.83
CA TYR A 7 13.14 3.80 29.50
C TYR A 7 12.85 2.45 28.83
N ARG A 8 12.88 1.36 29.59
CA ARG A 8 12.55 0.02 29.09
C ARG A 8 11.07 -0.12 28.73
N HIS A 9 10.18 0.47 29.53
CA HIS A 9 8.75 0.43 29.24
C HIS A 9 8.39 1.14 27.92
N ARG A 10 9.06 2.27 27.64
CA ARG A 10 8.96 2.94 26.33
C ARG A 10 9.53 2.09 25.20
N SER A 11 10.71 1.50 25.31
CA SER A 11 11.30 0.72 24.20
C SER A 11 10.48 -0.54 23.84
N VAL A 12 9.90 -1.22 24.83
CA VAL A 12 9.02 -2.38 24.61
C VAL A 12 7.75 -2.01 23.84
N HIS A 13 7.15 -0.85 24.14
CA HIS A 13 5.99 -0.35 23.39
C HIS A 13 6.31 -0.11 21.91
N HIS A 14 7.48 0.44 21.59
CA HIS A 14 7.91 0.63 20.19
C HIS A 14 8.17 -0.70 19.49
N LEU A 15 8.78 -1.68 20.16
CA LEU A 15 9.02 -3.02 19.62
C LEU A 15 7.71 -3.79 19.38
N LEU A 16 6.74 -3.70 20.29
CA LEU A 16 5.40 -4.27 20.10
C LEU A 16 4.69 -3.63 18.91
N ARG A 17 4.75 -2.30 18.79
CA ARG A 17 4.18 -1.56 17.66
C ARG A 17 4.86 -1.94 16.34
N ALA A 18 6.18 -2.11 16.33
CA ALA A 18 6.94 -2.58 15.16
C ALA A 18 6.54 -4.01 14.78
N LYS A 19 6.50 -4.94 15.74
CA LYS A 19 6.09 -6.33 15.53
C LYS A 19 4.66 -6.44 15.00
N LEU A 20 3.73 -5.64 15.52
CA LEU A 20 2.35 -5.55 15.02
C LEU A 20 2.30 -5.04 13.58
N LYS A 21 3.04 -3.96 13.25
CA LYS A 21 3.13 -3.43 11.88
C LYS A 21 3.72 -4.45 10.91
N ILE A 22 4.77 -5.16 11.29
CA ILE A 22 5.39 -6.22 10.48
C ILE A 22 4.36 -7.34 10.22
N ARG A 23 3.67 -7.81 11.26
CA ARG A 23 2.65 -8.86 11.11
C ARG A 23 1.49 -8.44 10.20
N VAL A 24 1.04 -7.18 10.30
CA VAL A 24 -0.02 -6.63 9.42
C VAL A 24 0.46 -6.59 7.97
N THR A 25 1.69 -6.09 7.73
CA THR A 25 2.25 -6.01 6.37
C THR A 25 2.50 -7.39 5.76
N GLU A 26 2.98 -8.36 6.53
CA GLU A 26 3.12 -9.76 6.10
C GLU A 26 1.78 -10.40 5.76
N ASN A 27 0.72 -10.17 6.55
CA ASN A 27 -0.61 -10.68 6.24
C ASN A 27 -1.17 -10.09 4.95
N VAL A 28 -0.92 -8.81 4.68
CA VAL A 28 -1.28 -8.16 3.41
C VAL A 28 -0.49 -8.77 2.24
N LYS A 29 0.80 -9.09 2.42
CA LYS A 29 1.60 -9.78 1.40
C LYS A 29 1.08 -11.20 1.12
N ARG A 30 0.76 -11.97 2.17
CA ARG A 30 0.27 -13.37 2.05
C ARG A 30 -1.09 -13.49 1.37
N LYS A 31 -2.01 -12.57 1.65
CA LYS A 31 -3.35 -12.55 1.02
C LYS A 31 -3.33 -12.00 -0.42
N GLY A 32 -2.18 -11.49 -0.87
CA GLY A 32 -2.06 -10.75 -2.12
C GLY A 32 -2.69 -9.38 -2.00
N VAL A 33 -2.02 -8.34 -2.51
CA VAL A 33 -2.64 -7.03 -2.63
C VAL A 33 -3.69 -7.12 -3.73
N GLN A 34 -4.97 -7.05 -3.35
CA GLN A 34 -6.06 -6.88 -4.31
C GLN A 34 -5.79 -5.59 -5.09
N ARG A 35 -5.38 -5.73 -6.35
CA ARG A 35 -5.10 -4.58 -7.22
C ARG A 35 -6.43 -3.97 -7.63
N VAL A 36 -6.72 -2.79 -7.12
CA VAL A 36 -7.96 -2.05 -7.40
C VAL A 36 -7.89 -1.43 -8.80
N TRP A 37 -8.98 -1.42 -9.56
CA TRP A 37 -9.04 -0.73 -10.85
C TRP A 37 -9.13 0.79 -10.70
N ASN A 38 -8.68 1.53 -11.71
CA ASN A 38 -8.76 2.99 -11.75
C ASN A 38 -10.19 3.49 -11.99
N LEU A 39 -11.03 3.54 -10.96
CA LEU A 39 -12.43 4.01 -11.07
C LEU A 39 -12.57 5.42 -11.69
N HIS A 40 -11.58 6.28 -11.51
CA HIS A 40 -11.57 7.62 -12.10
C HIS A 40 -11.57 7.58 -13.65
N GLN A 41 -10.93 6.57 -14.24
CA GLN A 41 -10.85 6.42 -15.69
C GLN A 41 -12.20 6.02 -16.30
N ILE A 42 -13.08 5.34 -15.55
CA ILE A 42 -14.45 4.99 -16.00
C ILE A 42 -15.34 6.22 -16.12
N LYS A 43 -15.10 7.25 -15.29
CA LYS A 43 -15.91 8.48 -15.31
C LYS A 43 -15.72 9.27 -16.61
N ARG A 44 -14.64 9.05 -17.35
CA ARG A 44 -14.40 9.65 -18.66
C ARG A 44 -15.29 9.00 -19.72
N ASN A 45 -16.09 9.81 -20.41
CA ASN A 45 -17.08 9.32 -21.40
C ASN A 45 -16.46 8.48 -22.52
N GLU A 46 -15.24 8.80 -22.95
CA GLU A 46 -14.50 8.05 -23.98
C GLU A 46 -14.19 6.62 -23.55
N LYS A 47 -13.64 6.46 -22.34
CA LYS A 47 -13.32 5.14 -21.78
C LYS A 47 -14.56 4.33 -21.47
N LYS A 48 -15.65 4.99 -21.05
CA LYS A 48 -16.95 4.34 -20.86
C LYS A 48 -17.50 3.76 -22.16
N LYS A 49 -17.41 4.51 -23.28
CA LYS A 49 -17.79 4.01 -24.61
C LYS A 49 -16.90 2.84 -25.04
N LYS A 50 -15.57 3.00 -24.94
CA LYS A 50 -14.60 1.96 -25.30
C LYS A 50 -14.78 0.67 -24.50
N TYR A 51 -15.10 0.78 -23.21
CA TYR A 51 -15.41 -0.38 -22.35
C TYR A 51 -16.66 -1.12 -22.80
N LYS A 52 -17.75 -0.39 -23.08
CA LYS A 52 -18.99 -1.00 -23.57
C LYS A 52 -18.78 -1.72 -24.90
N GLU A 53 -18.02 -1.11 -25.80
CA GLU A 53 -17.73 -1.68 -27.12
C GLU A 53 -16.89 -2.95 -27.02
N ASN A 54 -15.76 -2.88 -26.30
CA ASN A 54 -14.87 -4.02 -26.11
C ASN A 54 -15.58 -5.19 -25.42
N ARG A 55 -16.47 -4.89 -24.46
CA ARG A 55 -17.28 -5.92 -23.80
C ARG A 55 -18.26 -6.58 -24.76
N LYS A 56 -18.95 -5.81 -25.63
CA LYS A 56 -19.89 -6.37 -26.62
C LYS A 56 -19.19 -7.32 -27.59
N VAL A 57 -18.09 -6.86 -28.22
CA VAL A 57 -17.30 -7.66 -29.15
C VAL A 57 -16.84 -8.97 -28.53
N ARG A 58 -16.39 -8.94 -27.27
CA ARG A 58 -15.92 -10.14 -26.55
C ARG A 58 -17.04 -11.09 -26.13
N ILE A 59 -18.25 -10.59 -25.88
CA ILE A 59 -19.41 -11.41 -25.59
C ILE A 59 -19.95 -12.05 -26.88
N GLU A 60 -19.98 -11.31 -27.97
CA GLU A 60 -20.44 -11.80 -29.28
C GLU A 60 -19.46 -12.80 -29.90
N GLY A 61 -18.15 -12.62 -29.71
CA GLY A 61 -17.12 -13.60 -30.10
C GLY A 61 -17.09 -14.86 -29.22
N ASN A 62 -17.86 -14.88 -28.15
CA ASN A 62 -17.97 -16.02 -27.24
C ASN A 62 -19.07 -16.95 -27.76
N GLY A 63 -18.67 -18.00 -28.49
CA GLY A 63 -19.60 -19.05 -28.93
C GLY A 63 -20.35 -19.70 -27.77
N LYS A 64 -21.47 -20.38 -28.08
CA LYS A 64 -22.24 -21.16 -27.10
C LYS A 64 -21.31 -22.15 -26.40
N ARG A 65 -21.35 -22.19 -25.07
CA ARG A 65 -20.52 -23.11 -24.27
C ARG A 65 -21.39 -24.19 -23.68
N ASP A 66 -20.83 -25.38 -23.55
CA ASP A 66 -21.58 -26.59 -23.20
C ASP A 66 -22.12 -26.61 -21.75
N THR A 67 -21.75 -25.65 -20.90
CA THR A 67 -22.14 -25.66 -19.49
C THR A 67 -22.31 -24.24 -18.95
N ILE A 68 -23.38 -24.02 -18.20
CA ILE A 68 -23.72 -22.75 -17.52
C ILE A 68 -22.53 -22.21 -16.70
N GLU A 69 -21.80 -23.09 -16.00
CA GLU A 69 -20.65 -22.68 -15.19
C GLU A 69 -19.48 -22.16 -16.04
N LYS A 70 -19.26 -22.74 -17.23
CA LYS A 70 -18.26 -22.27 -18.20
C LYS A 70 -18.68 -20.94 -18.84
N GLU A 71 -19.97 -20.71 -19.00
CA GLU A 71 -20.52 -19.43 -19.46
C GLU A 71 -20.32 -18.33 -18.41
N TRP A 72 -20.69 -18.60 -17.15
CA TRP A 72 -20.46 -17.67 -16.04
C TRP A 72 -18.99 -17.31 -15.85
N THR A 73 -18.13 -18.33 -15.87
CA THR A 73 -16.68 -18.13 -15.76
C THR A 73 -16.19 -17.27 -16.92
N SER A 74 -16.74 -17.47 -18.11
CA SER A 74 -16.38 -16.63 -19.24
C SER A 74 -16.80 -15.18 -19.11
N LEU A 75 -18.06 -14.96 -18.72
CA LEU A 75 -18.62 -13.62 -18.61
C LEU A 75 -17.84 -12.83 -17.57
N ARG A 76 -17.48 -13.50 -16.47
CA ARG A 76 -16.58 -12.94 -15.47
C ARG A 76 -15.23 -12.54 -16.06
N ASN A 77 -14.60 -13.44 -16.81
CA ASN A 77 -13.28 -13.19 -17.39
C ASN A 77 -13.32 -12.08 -18.44
N THR A 78 -14.33 -12.05 -19.31
CA THR A 78 -14.47 -10.98 -20.32
C THR A 78 -14.68 -9.61 -19.67
N ILE A 79 -15.44 -9.53 -18.58
CA ILE A 79 -15.61 -8.29 -17.79
C ILE A 79 -14.27 -7.84 -17.18
N ILE A 80 -13.52 -8.77 -16.56
CA ILE A 80 -12.23 -8.49 -15.93
C ILE A 80 -11.21 -8.00 -16.97
N GLU A 81 -11.09 -8.72 -18.08
CA GLU A 81 -10.13 -8.37 -19.13
C GLU A 81 -10.49 -7.06 -19.83
N ALA A 82 -11.79 -6.82 -20.13
CA ALA A 82 -12.22 -5.54 -20.69
C ALA A 82 -11.91 -4.38 -19.73
N ALA A 83 -12.01 -4.61 -18.42
CA ALA A 83 -11.68 -3.61 -17.41
C ALA A 83 -10.16 -3.38 -17.35
N ASP A 84 -9.35 -4.43 -17.35
CA ASP A 84 -7.88 -4.33 -17.36
C ASP A 84 -7.39 -3.58 -18.62
N VAL A 85 -7.97 -3.83 -19.79
CA VAL A 85 -7.58 -3.18 -21.05
C VAL A 85 -7.96 -1.69 -21.10
N VAL A 86 -9.16 -1.32 -20.62
CA VAL A 86 -9.68 0.05 -20.83
C VAL A 86 -9.36 0.99 -19.66
N ILE A 87 -9.46 0.47 -18.45
CA ILE A 87 -9.40 1.25 -17.21
C ILE A 87 -8.00 1.11 -16.60
N GLY A 88 -7.39 -0.07 -16.73
CA GLY A 88 -6.13 -0.38 -16.12
C GLY A 88 -6.22 -0.47 -14.59
N ARG A 89 -5.15 -0.97 -13.99
CA ARG A 89 -5.03 -1.12 -12.54
C ARG A 89 -4.54 0.19 -11.92
N LYS A 90 -5.06 0.54 -10.75
CA LYS A 90 -4.56 1.67 -9.96
C LYS A 90 -3.18 1.33 -9.46
N GLU A 91 -2.21 2.17 -9.85
CA GLU A 91 -0.87 2.09 -9.28
C GLU A 91 -0.95 2.43 -7.79
N ARG A 92 -0.15 1.71 -7.01
CA ARG A 92 -0.08 1.97 -5.58
C ARG A 92 0.62 3.31 -5.41
N GLU A 93 -0.09 4.28 -4.86
CA GLU A 93 0.53 5.51 -4.37
C GLU A 93 1.62 5.09 -3.36
N THR A 94 2.89 5.27 -3.74
CA THR A 94 4.02 5.17 -2.82
C THR A 94 3.82 6.20 -1.70
N GLN A 95 4.38 5.91 -0.51
CA GLN A 95 4.23 6.81 0.64
C GLN A 95 4.53 8.25 0.25
N LYS A 96 3.74 9.18 0.79
CA LYS A 96 3.92 10.60 0.50
C LYS A 96 5.30 11.04 1.00
N ASP A 97 6.14 11.55 0.10
CA ASP A 97 7.53 11.92 0.38
C ASP A 97 7.69 12.86 1.60
N TRP A 98 6.69 13.69 1.88
CA TRP A 98 6.70 14.60 3.03
C TRP A 98 6.76 13.87 4.39
N PHE A 99 6.18 12.67 4.48
CA PHE A 99 6.16 11.90 5.73
C PHE A 99 7.55 11.32 6.06
N ASP A 100 8.29 10.91 5.04
CA ASP A 100 9.64 10.38 5.20
C ASP A 100 10.63 11.52 5.48
N GLN A 101 10.42 12.71 4.89
CA GLN A 101 11.19 13.92 5.20
C GLN A 101 11.02 14.36 6.66
N GLU A 102 9.78 14.47 7.16
CA GLU A 102 9.54 14.83 8.57
C GLU A 102 10.12 13.80 9.53
N CYS A 103 10.02 12.51 9.21
CA CYS A 103 10.59 11.46 10.04
C CYS A 103 12.12 11.51 10.05
N ASN A 104 12.76 11.78 8.90
CA ASN A 104 14.21 11.93 8.81
C ASN A 104 14.70 13.14 9.60
N LEU A 105 14.04 14.30 9.47
CA LEU A 105 14.36 15.50 10.23
C LEU A 105 14.23 15.28 11.75
N ALA A 106 13.21 14.55 12.19
CA ALA A 106 13.04 14.21 13.60
C ALA A 106 14.13 13.26 14.13
N ILE A 107 14.67 12.38 13.28
CA ILE A 107 15.79 11.49 13.61
C ILE A 107 17.08 12.31 13.71
N GLU A 108 17.36 13.19 12.75
CA GLU A 108 18.55 14.05 12.73
C GLU A 108 18.59 14.99 13.94
N ASN A 109 17.47 15.63 14.29
CA ASN A 109 17.38 16.48 15.49
C ASN A 109 17.65 15.70 16.78
N LYS A 110 17.20 14.44 16.85
CA LYS A 110 17.44 13.59 18.03
C LYS A 110 18.90 13.17 18.14
N ASP A 111 19.58 12.94 17.02
CA ASP A 111 20.97 12.50 17.02
C ASP A 111 21.93 13.67 17.28
N THR A 112 21.63 14.87 16.76
CA THR A 112 22.36 16.11 17.10
C THR A 112 22.27 16.44 18.60
N GLU A 113 21.08 16.35 19.21
CA GLU A 113 20.93 16.53 20.67
C GLU A 113 21.74 15.53 21.51
N LYS A 114 21.87 14.28 21.05
CA LYS A 114 22.71 13.28 21.73
C LYS A 114 24.18 13.58 21.57
N GLU A 115 24.59 14.02 20.39
CA GLU A 115 25.96 14.42 20.09
C GLU A 115 26.40 15.59 20.98
N GLU A 116 25.53 16.59 21.13
CA GLU A 116 25.74 17.72 22.03
C GLU A 116 25.83 17.29 23.49
N LYS A 117 24.90 16.45 23.96
CA LYS A 117 24.93 15.89 25.32
C LYS A 117 26.18 15.06 25.59
N ARG A 118 26.72 14.34 24.60
CA ARG A 118 28.00 13.62 24.70
C ARG A 118 29.18 14.57 24.81
N LYS A 119 29.18 15.67 24.04
CA LYS A 119 30.22 16.71 24.09
C LYS A 119 30.19 17.49 25.40
N THR A 120 29.01 17.81 25.93
CA THR A 120 28.87 18.50 27.23
C THR A 120 29.11 17.58 28.41
N GLY A 121 28.73 16.29 28.32
CA GLY A 121 29.02 15.29 29.36
C GLY A 121 30.52 15.05 29.56
N ARG A 122 31.31 15.03 28.47
CA ARG A 122 32.79 14.92 28.56
C ARG A 122 33.48 16.13 29.20
N LYS A 123 32.82 17.29 29.31
CA LYS A 123 33.44 18.51 29.86
C LYS A 123 33.45 18.56 31.39
N TYR A 124 32.79 17.63 32.09
CA TYR A 124 32.69 17.61 33.55
C TYR A 124 33.38 16.41 34.24
N ASP A 125 34.02 15.53 33.46
CA ASP A 125 34.74 14.34 33.96
C ASP A 125 36.28 14.50 33.88
N GLY A 126 36.80 15.74 33.88
CA GLY A 126 38.23 16.06 33.83
C GLY A 126 38.66 16.97 34.97
#